data_AF-A0A7C0YU96-F1
#
_entry.id   AF-A0A7C0YU96-F1
#
_cell.length_a   1.000
_cell.length_b   1.000
_cell.length_c   1.000
_cell.angle_alpha   90.00
_cell.angle_beta   90.00
_cell.angle_gamma   90.00
#
_symmetry.space_group_name_H-M   'P 1'
#
loop_
_entity.id
_entity.type
_entity.pdbx_description
1 polymer ?
#
loop_
_entity_poly.entity_id
_entity_poly.type
_entity_poly.pdbx_seq_one_letter_code
_entity_poly.pdbx_strand_id
1 'polypeptide(L)' 'MDVKPNMPEEITNLFKKQHYALVGHHSSVKLCHWLKESIKNNRVCYKQKFYGIESHRCLQMTPVTAWCT' A
#
# COMPACT_ATOMS: atom_id res chain seq x y z
N MET A 1 12.58 -12.14 14.09
CA MET A 1 11.26 -12.33 14.70
C MET A 1 10.31 -12.73 13.59
N ASP A 2 9.91 -13.99 13.54
CA ASP A 2 8.97 -14.50 12.55
C ASP A 2 7.57 -14.01 12.86
N VAL A 3 7.23 -12.82 12.37
CA VAL A 3 5.92 -12.24 12.61
C VAL A 3 4.93 -12.79 11.59
N LYS A 4 4.00 -13.62 12.05
CA LYS A 4 2.93 -14.20 11.22
C LYS A 4 1.73 -13.25 11.12
N PRO A 5 1.21 -12.95 9.91
CA PRO A 5 -0.02 -12.19 9.74
C PRO A 5 -1.21 -12.87 10.45
N ASN A 6 -2.03 -12.08 11.14
CA ASN A 6 -3.24 -12.51 11.82
C ASN A 6 -4.42 -12.59 10.85
N MET A 7 -4.33 -13.46 9.84
CA MET A 7 -5.39 -13.73 8.86
C MET A 7 -5.16 -15.10 8.21
N PRO A 8 -6.17 -15.71 7.57
CA PRO A 8 -5.99 -16.98 6.86
C PRO A 8 -4.86 -16.91 5.83
N GLU A 9 -4.17 -18.04 5.62
CA GLU A 9 -3.02 -18.11 4.70
C GLU A 9 -3.41 -17.80 3.26
N GLU A 10 -4.60 -18.22 2.84
CA GLU A 10 -5.16 -17.89 1.53
C GLU A 10 -5.24 -16.36 1.30
N ILE A 11 -5.77 -15.64 2.30
CA ILE A 11 -5.89 -14.17 2.27
C ILE A 11 -4.51 -13.51 2.28
N THR A 12 -3.60 -14.01 3.12
CA THR A 12 -2.19 -13.58 3.15
C THR A 12 -1.55 -13.68 1.77
N ASN A 13 -1.73 -14.81 1.08
CA ASN A 13 -1.18 -15.06 -0.24
C ASN A 13 -1.86 -14.19 -1.31
N LEU A 14 -3.16 -13.91 -1.19
CA LEU A 14 -3.87 -12.99 -2.06
C LEU A 14 -3.29 -11.57 -1.97
N PHE A 15 -3.08 -11.03 -0.77
CA PHE A 15 -2.48 -9.70 -0.58
C PHE A 15 -1.06 -9.63 -1.17
N LYS A 16 -0.23 -10.66 -0.95
CA LYS A 16 1.12 -10.74 -1.53
C LYS A 16 1.08 -10.73 -3.07
N LYS A 17 0.18 -11.51 -3.69
CA LYS A 17 -0.04 -11.51 -5.15
C LYS A 17 -0.43 -10.13 -5.68
N GLN A 18 -1.18 -9.35 -4.88
CA GLN A 18 -1.58 -7.98 -5.20
C GLN A 18 -0.51 -6.92 -4.86
N HIS A 19 0.72 -7.36 -4.58
CA HIS A 19 1.89 -6.53 -4.24
C HIS A 19 1.74 -5.69 -2.96
N TYR A 20 0.95 -6.16 -2.00
CA TYR A 20 1.03 -5.65 -0.63
C TYR A 20 2.22 -6.28 0.08
N ALA A 21 2.97 -5.46 0.83
CA ALA A 21 3.89 -5.97 1.84
C ALA A 21 3.17 -5.93 3.19
N LEU A 22 3.05 -7.09 3.83
CA LEU A 22 2.45 -7.22 5.15
C LEU A 22 3.49 -6.84 6.21
N VAL A 23 3.06 -6.05 7.18
CA VAL A 23 3.90 -5.50 8.25
C VAL A 23 3.31 -5.92 9.59
N GLY A 24 4.11 -6.65 10.36
CA GLY A 24 3.65 -7.18 11.63
C GLY A 24 2.49 -8.16 11.47
N HIS A 25 1.52 -8.10 12.40
CA HIS A 25 0.39 -9.03 12.41
C HIS A 25 -0.82 -8.54 11.60
N HIS A 26 -1.03 -7.23 11.45
CA HIS A 26 -2.30 -6.69 10.95
C HIS A 26 -2.16 -5.48 10.02
N SER A 27 -0.94 -4.97 9.82
CA SER A 27 -0.69 -3.78 8.99
C SER A 27 -0.17 -4.17 7.60
N SER A 28 -0.31 -3.27 6.63
CA SER A 28 0.26 -3.46 5.31
C SER A 28 0.60 -2.14 4.63
N VAL A 29 1.54 -2.21 3.70
CA VAL A 29 1.95 -1.11 2.81
C VAL A 29 1.80 -1.58 1.36
N LYS A 30 1.46 -0.65 0.46
CA LYS A 30 1.47 -0.91 -0.99
C LYS A 30 1.88 0.35 -1.73
N LEU A 31 2.70 0.20 -2.75
CA LEU A 31 3.05 1.32 -3.62
C LEU A 31 1.79 1.83 -4.33
N CYS A 32 1.54 3.14 -4.20
CA CYS A 32 0.49 3.79 -4.95
C CYS A 32 0.73 3.63 -6.45
N HIS A 33 -0.33 3.40 -7.22
CA HIS A 33 -0.24 3.40 -8.68
C HIS A 33 0.42 4.70 -9.20
N TRP A 34 0.03 5.84 -8.63
CA TRP A 34 0.57 7.15 -9.01
C TRP A 34 2.02 7.40 -8.57
N LEU A 35 2.54 6.67 -7.57
CA LEU A 35 3.97 6.71 -7.26
C LEU A 35 4.77 6.15 -8.44
N LYS A 36 4.34 5.02 -9.02
CA LYS A 36 5.02 4.43 -10.19
C LYS A 36 4.91 5.35 -11.41
N GLU A 37 3.74 5.90 -11.67
CA GLU A 37 3.54 6.86 -12.78
C GLU A 37 4.36 8.15 -12.60
N SER A 38 4.50 8.64 -11.37
CA SER A 38 5.30 9.83 -11.07
C SER A 38 6.79 9.58 -11.28
N ILE A 39 7.31 8.40 -10.91
CA ILE A 39 8.73 8.06 -11.07
C ILE A 39 9.08 7.72 -12.52
N LYS A 40 8.22 6.96 -13.22
CA LYS A 40 8.53 6.45 -14.56
C LYS A 40 8.15 7.41 -15.68
N ASN A 41 7.02 8.10 -15.53
CA ASN A 41 6.36 8.81 -16.63
C ASN A 41 6.17 10.30 -16.33
N ASN A 42 6.71 10.83 -15.22
CA ASN A 42 6.50 12.22 -14.76
C ASN A 42 5.02 12.63 -14.68
N ARG A 43 4.11 11.68 -14.40
CA ARG A 43 2.68 11.93 -14.24
C ARG A 43 2.30 12.07 -12.77
N VAL A 44 1.35 12.95 -12.47
CA VAL A 44 0.99 13.31 -11.09
C VAL A 44 -0.46 12.95 -10.77
N CYS A 45 -0.74 12.52 -9.53
CA CYS A 45 -2.11 12.27 -9.11
C CYS A 45 -2.87 13.58 -8.85
N TYR A 46 -4.19 13.48 -8.69
CA TYR A 46 -5.04 14.64 -8.41
C TYR A 46 -4.62 15.39 -7.14
N LYS A 47 -4.09 14.70 -6.11
CA LYS A 47 -3.67 15.34 -4.85
C LYS A 47 -2.52 16.33 -5.05
N GLN A 48 -1.66 16.09 -6.02
CA GLN A 48 -0.60 17.05 -6.35
C GLN A 48 -1.18 18.29 -7.03
N LYS A 49 -2.13 18.09 -7.96
CA LYS A 49 -2.79 19.19 -8.68
C LYS A 49 -3.65 20.06 -7.76
N PHE A 50 -4.38 19.43 -6.85
CA PHE A 50 -5.37 20.12 -6.01
C PHE A 50 -4.75 20.64 -4.71
N TYR A 51 -3.78 19.93 -4.15
CA TYR A 51 -3.28 20.19 -2.79
C TYR A 51 -1.76 20.32 -2.71
N GLY A 52 -1.02 20.26 -3.82
CA GLY A 52 0.44 20.33 -3.83
C GLY A 52 1.15 19.10 -3.22
N ILE A 53 0.43 18.01 -2.94
CA ILE A 53 1.02 16.80 -2.33
C ILE A 53 1.73 15.96 -3.40
N GLU A 54 3.05 15.81 -3.26
CA GLU A 54 3.89 15.08 -4.20
C GLU A 54 3.64 13.56 -4.14
N SER A 55 3.13 12.99 -5.24
CA SER A 55 2.67 11.58 -5.27
C SER A 55 3.79 10.57 -5.03
N HIS A 56 5.00 10.87 -5.50
CA HIS A 56 6.18 10.01 -5.33
C HIS A 56 6.74 10.03 -3.89
N ARG A 57 6.25 10.92 -3.03
CA ARG A 57 6.61 11.04 -1.60
C ARG A 57 5.51 10.54 -0.66
N CYS A 58 4.39 10.05 -1.22
CA CYS A 58 3.30 9.48 -0.44
C CYS A 58 3.62 8.05 0.02
N LEU A 59 3.39 7.76 1.30
CA LEU A 59 3.37 6.41 1.85
C LEU A 59 1.91 5.93 1.93
N GLN A 60 1.54 4.95 1.11
CA GLN A 60 0.21 4.32 1.15
C GLN A 60 0.26 3.05 2.01
N MET A 61 -0.49 3.06 3.12
CA MET A 61 -0.51 1.98 4.11
C MET A 61 -1.86 1.91 4.82
N THR A 62 -2.06 0.83 5.59
CA THR A 62 -3.13 0.71 6.57
C THR A 62 -2.64 -0.07 7.80
N PRO A 63 -3.05 0.31 9.02
CA PRO A 63 -2.84 -0.50 10.22
C PRO A 63 -3.87 -1.63 10.35
N VAL A 64 -4.92 -1.67 9.51
CA VAL A 64 -6.01 -2.64 9.55
C VAL A 64 -6.20 -3.23 8.15
N THR A 65 -5.46 -4.30 7.84
CA THR A 65 -5.35 -4.82 6.46
C THR A 65 -6.59 -5.55 5.96
N ALA A 66 -7.24 -6.35 6.80
CA ALA A 66 -8.26 -7.30 6.37
C ALA A 66 -9.59 -7.19 7.16
N TRP A 67 -9.80 -6.09 7.87
CA TRP A 67 -11.01 -5.87 8.68
C TRP A 67 -11.65 -4.53 8.36
N CYS A 68 -12.97 -4.52 8.18
CA CYS A 68 -13.82 -3.34 8.01
C CYS A 68 -15.24 -3.72 8.46
N THR A 69 -15.99 -2.76 9.00
CA THR A 69 -17.41 -2.90 9.39
C THR A 69 -18.31 -2.26 8.36
#